data_AF-A0A7X9F7R1-F1
#
_entry.id   AF-A0A7X9F7R1-F1
#
_cell.length_a   1.000
_cell.length_b   1.000
_cell.length_c   1.000
_cell.angle_alpha   90.00
_cell.angle_beta   90.00
_cell.angle_gamma   90.00
#
_symmetry.space_group_name_H-M   'P 1'
#
loop_
_entity.id
_entity.type
_entity.pdbx_description
1 polymer ?
#
loop_
_entity_poly.entity_id
_entity_poly.type
_entity_poly.pdbx_seq_one_letter_code
_entity_poly.pdbx_strand_id
1 'polypeptide(L)'
;MKNIRNFCIIAHIDHGKSTLADRLLEKTKTLPEREFHDQVLDNMDLEKERGITIKSHAIQMEHLHEGTLYILNLIDTPGHVDFSYEVSRSIAACEGALLVIDATQGIQAQTISNLFMALDHNLEIIPVLNKMDMANAMPEEVKDQIVDLTGCRREDIIEASAKTGMGVDEILNRIVTKIPPPSGSPDAPLQALIFDSVFNPFRGIIAYFKIVNGSVRTGDRVKF
;
A
#
# COMPACT_ATOMS: atom_id res chain seq x y z
N MET A 1 -1.54 -19.22 -3.74
CA MET A 1 -1.38 -17.86 -4.34
C MET A 1 -2.71 -17.17 -4.66
N LYS A 2 -3.79 -17.87 -5.04
CA LYS A 2 -5.07 -17.25 -5.46
C LYS A 2 -5.70 -16.24 -4.50
N ASN A 3 -5.50 -16.40 -3.19
CA ASN A 3 -6.09 -15.54 -2.16
C ASN A 3 -5.11 -14.52 -1.58
N ILE A 4 -3.97 -14.28 -2.24
CA ILE A 4 -2.99 -13.28 -1.84
C ILE A 4 -3.23 -12.02 -2.68
N ARG A 5 -3.13 -10.84 -2.07
CA ARG A 5 -3.09 -9.55 -2.77
C ARG A 5 -1.88 -8.77 -2.26
N ASN A 6 -0.97 -8.41 -3.15
CA ASN A 6 0.14 -7.52 -2.80
C ASN A 6 -0.14 -6.14 -3.38
N PHE A 7 -0.13 -5.12 -2.53
CA PHE A 7 -0.42 -3.77 -2.95
C PHE A 7 0.38 -2.76 -2.14
N CYS A 8 0.54 -1.57 -2.73
CA CYS A 8 1.14 -0.44 -2.05
C CYS A 8 0.16 0.75 -1.99
N ILE A 9 0.48 1.74 -1.17
CA ILE A 9 -0.25 3.01 -1.16
C ILE A 9 0.66 4.06 -1.79
N ILE A 10 0.17 4.75 -2.82
CA ILE A 10 0.87 5.85 -3.49
C ILE A 10 0.08 7.15 -3.26
N ALA A 11 0.77 8.17 -2.76
CA ALA A 11 0.15 9.43 -2.38
C ALA A 11 1.18 10.57 -2.42
N HIS A 12 0.70 11.81 -2.40
CA HIS A 12 1.55 12.95 -2.03
C HIS A 12 1.72 13.02 -0.50
N ILE A 13 2.69 13.82 -0.05
CA ILE A 13 2.89 14.12 1.36
C ILE A 13 1.58 14.67 1.96
N ASP A 14 1.28 14.28 3.20
CA ASP A 14 0.09 14.69 3.95
C ASP A 14 -1.28 14.30 3.36
N HIS A 15 -1.35 13.52 2.27
CA HIS A 15 -2.63 13.00 1.74
C HIS A 15 -3.25 11.89 2.61
N GLY A 16 -2.62 11.51 3.72
CA GLY A 16 -3.16 10.57 4.70
C GLY A 16 -2.84 9.09 4.43
N LYS A 17 -1.71 8.81 3.78
CA LYS A 17 -1.22 7.47 3.47
C LYS A 17 -1.03 6.60 4.73
N SER A 18 -0.21 7.04 5.69
CA SER A 18 0.06 6.28 6.93
C SER A 18 -1.21 6.08 7.75
N THR A 19 -2.03 7.13 7.89
CA THR A 19 -3.32 7.04 8.61
C THR A 19 -4.27 6.03 7.95
N LEU A 20 -4.29 5.95 6.61
CA LEU A 20 -5.11 4.97 5.91
C LEU A 20 -4.57 3.55 6.13
N ALA A 21 -3.24 3.36 6.08
CA ALA A 21 -2.60 2.09 6.39
C ALA A 21 -2.96 1.61 7.80
N ASP A 22 -2.90 2.50 8.81
CA ASP A 22 -3.34 2.20 10.17
C ASP A 22 -4.80 1.73 10.18
N ARG A 23 -5.73 2.47 9.56
CA ARG A 23 -7.14 2.05 9.53
C ARG A 23 -7.37 0.68 8.89
N LEU A 24 -6.61 0.33 7.86
CA LEU A 24 -6.67 -1.01 7.28
C LEU A 24 -6.24 -2.08 8.30
N LEU A 25 -5.20 -1.81 9.08
CA LEU A 25 -4.72 -2.71 10.15
C LEU A 25 -5.73 -2.86 11.28
N GLU A 26 -6.33 -1.76 11.71
CA GLU A 26 -7.39 -1.76 12.74
C GLU A 26 -8.55 -2.63 12.30
N LYS A 27 -9.02 -2.40 11.07
CA LYS A 27 -10.21 -3.04 10.54
C LYS A 27 -10.01 -4.53 10.31
N THR A 28 -8.82 -4.93 9.91
CA THR A 28 -8.42 -6.34 9.76
C THR A 28 -8.06 -7.00 11.09
N LYS A 29 -8.03 -6.25 12.20
CA LYS A 29 -7.63 -6.73 13.53
C LYS A 29 -6.25 -7.38 13.53
N THR A 30 -5.38 -6.89 12.66
CA THR A 30 -4.03 -7.43 12.47
C THR A 30 -3.16 -7.17 13.69
N LEU A 31 -3.44 -6.09 14.43
CA LEU A 31 -2.79 -5.76 15.69
C LEU A 31 -3.79 -5.84 16.86
N PRO A 32 -3.35 -6.31 18.04
CA PRO A 32 -4.14 -6.19 19.27
C PRO A 32 -4.45 -4.72 19.57
N GLU A 33 -5.66 -4.38 20.04
CA GLU A 33 -6.08 -2.98 20.33
C GLU A 33 -5.08 -2.21 21.21
N ARG A 34 -4.36 -2.91 22.09
CA ARG A 34 -3.32 -2.36 22.99
C ARG A 34 -2.04 -1.88 22.28
N GLU A 35 -1.80 -2.34 21.05
CA GLU A 35 -0.64 -1.96 20.23
C GLU A 35 -1.01 -0.83 19.24
N PHE A 36 -2.28 -0.43 19.21
CA PHE A 36 -2.80 0.60 18.35
C PHE A 36 -2.49 2.00 18.90
N HIS A 37 -1.74 2.78 18.11
CA HIS A 37 -1.48 4.21 18.31
C HIS A 37 -1.47 4.87 16.93
N ASP A 38 -1.70 6.18 16.81
CA ASP A 38 -1.62 6.83 15.50
C ASP A 38 -0.20 6.69 14.93
N GLN A 39 -0.08 6.37 13.63
CA GLN A 39 1.18 6.17 12.90
C GLN A 39 2.03 4.99 13.42
N VAL A 40 1.42 3.81 13.59
CA VAL A 40 2.11 2.60 14.09
C VAL A 40 3.30 2.19 13.21
N LEU A 41 3.22 2.54 11.92
CA LEU A 41 4.24 2.18 10.93
C LEU A 41 5.43 3.13 10.95
N ASP A 42 5.24 4.39 11.33
CA ASP A 42 6.31 5.38 11.39
C ASP A 42 7.12 5.18 12.67
N ASN A 43 7.95 4.13 12.71
CA ASN A 43 8.65 3.66 13.91
C ASN A 43 9.94 4.44 14.21
N MET A 44 10.48 5.21 13.27
CA MET A 44 11.67 6.03 13.53
C MET A 44 11.31 7.35 14.21
N ASP A 45 12.11 7.77 15.20
CA ASP A 45 11.93 9.06 15.88
C ASP A 45 11.89 10.24 14.88
N LEU A 46 12.69 10.16 13.81
CA LEU A 46 12.73 11.16 12.74
C LEU A 46 11.47 11.15 11.85
N GLU A 47 10.84 9.98 11.65
CA GLU A 47 9.56 9.87 10.93
C GLU A 47 8.45 10.53 11.77
N LYS A 48 8.40 10.24 13.07
CA LYS A 48 7.45 10.84 14.03
C LYS A 48 7.65 12.34 14.18
N GLU A 49 8.89 12.80 14.25
CA GLU A 49 9.24 14.23 14.38
C GLU A 49 8.83 15.04 13.14
N ARG A 50 8.93 14.43 11.95
CA ARG A 50 8.66 15.11 10.67
C ARG A 50 7.30 14.80 10.06
N GLY A 51 6.54 13.85 10.61
CA GLY A 51 5.25 13.41 10.08
C GLY A 51 5.33 12.77 8.69
N ILE A 52 6.48 12.18 8.33
CA ILE A 52 6.70 11.55 7.01
C ILE A 52 7.14 10.10 7.17
N THR A 53 6.71 9.24 6.26
CA THR A 53 7.28 7.90 6.09
C THR A 53 8.59 8.00 5.33
N ILE A 54 9.68 7.59 5.97
CA ILE A 54 11.04 7.59 5.41
C ILE A 54 11.36 6.20 4.86
N LYS A 55 10.93 5.13 5.55
CA LYS A 55 11.18 3.74 5.15
C LYS A 55 9.89 2.97 4.81
N SER A 56 9.97 2.13 3.78
CA SER A 56 8.86 1.25 3.42
C SER A 56 8.61 0.16 4.48
N HIS A 57 7.35 -0.04 4.87
CA HIS A 57 6.95 -1.07 5.84
C HIS A 57 6.11 -2.16 5.15
N ALA A 58 6.55 -3.41 5.24
CA ALA A 58 5.82 -4.56 4.71
C ALA A 58 4.94 -5.19 5.81
N ILE A 59 3.63 -5.21 5.60
CA ILE A 59 2.66 -5.67 6.59
C ILE A 59 1.75 -6.71 5.94
N GLN A 60 1.43 -7.75 6.69
CA GLN A 60 0.51 -8.79 6.26
C GLN A 60 -0.74 -8.74 7.12
N MET A 61 -1.90 -8.65 6.47
CA MET A 61 -3.21 -8.60 7.09
C MET A 61 -4.06 -9.79 6.64
N GLU A 62 -4.92 -10.27 7.52
CA GLU A 62 -5.93 -11.27 7.19
C GLU A 62 -7.29 -10.59 7.01
N HIS A 63 -7.99 -10.91 5.91
CA HIS A 63 -9.30 -10.33 5.63
C HIS A 63 -10.28 -11.40 5.13
N LEU A 64 -11.41 -11.54 5.81
CA LEU A 64 -12.48 -12.45 5.43
C LEU A 64 -13.44 -11.75 4.46
N HIS A 65 -13.50 -12.20 3.22
CA HIS A 65 -14.39 -11.67 2.20
C HIS A 65 -15.26 -12.79 1.64
N GLU A 66 -16.59 -12.66 1.76
CA GLU A 66 -17.58 -13.66 1.31
C GLU A 66 -17.27 -15.10 1.77
N GLY A 67 -16.80 -15.25 3.01
CA GLY A 67 -16.47 -16.55 3.60
C GLY A 67 -15.11 -17.13 3.17
N THR A 68 -14.35 -16.42 2.33
CA THR A 68 -13.00 -16.80 1.92
C THR A 68 -11.97 -15.92 2.61
N LEU A 69 -10.95 -16.54 3.22
CA LEU A 69 -9.84 -15.82 3.83
C LEU A 69 -8.84 -15.37 2.77
N TYR A 70 -8.54 -14.06 2.77
CA TYR A 70 -7.52 -13.43 1.94
C TYR A 70 -6.35 -12.95 2.79
N ILE A 71 -5.15 -13.06 2.22
CA ILE A 71 -3.92 -12.49 2.77
C ILE A 71 -3.61 -11.22 1.98
N LEU A 72 -3.64 -10.09 2.66
CA LEU A 72 -3.40 -8.77 2.10
C LEU A 72 -2.01 -8.29 2.54
N ASN A 73 -1.06 -8.25 1.62
CA ASN A 73 0.27 -7.73 1.86
C ASN A 73 0.32 -6.27 1.43
N LEU A 74 0.46 -5.38 2.39
CA LEU A 74 0.63 -3.94 2.18
C LEU A 74 2.12 -3.59 2.24
N ILE A 75 2.60 -2.84 1.26
CA ILE A 75 3.87 -2.11 1.37
C ILE A 75 3.55 -0.63 1.45
N ASP A 76 3.75 -0.03 2.63
CA ASP A 76 3.62 1.41 2.79
C ASP A 76 4.82 2.11 2.13
N THR A 77 4.60 3.08 1.25
CA THR A 77 5.67 3.68 0.43
C THR A 77 5.94 5.12 0.83
N PRO A 78 7.20 5.62 0.85
CA PRO A 78 7.47 7.02 1.15
C PRO A 78 6.70 7.98 0.24
N GLY A 79 6.19 9.08 0.81
CA GLY A 79 5.46 10.10 0.04
C GLY A 79 6.36 11.17 -0.58
N HIS A 80 7.64 11.22 -0.21
CA HIS A 80 8.56 12.30 -0.58
C HIS A 80 9.41 11.94 -1.81
N VAL A 81 9.69 12.94 -2.67
CA VAL A 81 10.44 12.78 -3.93
C VAL A 81 11.83 12.16 -3.77
N ASP A 82 12.51 12.52 -2.69
CA ASP A 82 13.86 12.03 -2.36
C ASP A 82 13.93 10.51 -2.17
N PHE A 83 12.79 9.84 -1.98
CA PHE A 83 12.69 8.39 -1.76
C PHE A 83 12.07 7.64 -2.95
N SER A 84 12.09 8.24 -4.15
CA SER A 84 11.61 7.61 -5.39
C SER A 84 12.18 6.21 -5.66
N TYR A 85 13.41 5.94 -5.23
CA TYR A 85 14.02 4.60 -5.33
C TYR A 85 13.30 3.56 -4.46
N GLU A 86 12.90 3.92 -3.23
CA GLU A 86 12.12 3.01 -2.37
C GLU A 86 10.74 2.77 -2.96
N VAL A 87 10.08 3.83 -3.43
CA VAL A 87 8.76 3.75 -4.08
C VAL A 87 8.81 2.80 -5.27
N SER A 88 9.82 2.90 -6.13
CA SER A 88 10.00 2.01 -7.29
C SER A 88 10.12 0.54 -6.90
N ARG A 89 10.93 0.21 -5.88
CA ARG A 89 11.11 -1.17 -5.44
C ARG A 89 9.83 -1.75 -4.81
N SER A 90 9.11 -0.93 -4.06
CA SER A 90 7.83 -1.31 -3.47
C SER A 90 6.76 -1.55 -4.54
N ILE A 91 6.69 -0.69 -5.56
CA ILE A 91 5.82 -0.87 -6.73
C ILE A 91 6.15 -2.19 -7.46
N ALA A 92 7.42 -2.48 -7.70
CA ALA A 92 7.85 -3.72 -8.37
C ALA A 92 7.48 -4.99 -7.59
N ALA A 93 7.24 -4.89 -6.28
CA ALA A 93 6.81 -5.98 -5.43
C ALA A 93 5.28 -6.17 -5.36
N CYS A 94 4.48 -5.32 -6.02
CA CYS A 94 3.02 -5.32 -5.91
C CYS A 94 2.31 -5.68 -7.22
N GLU A 95 1.04 -6.05 -7.11
CA GLU A 95 0.12 -6.28 -8.23
C GLU A 95 -0.91 -5.13 -8.38
N GLY A 96 -1.04 -4.27 -7.37
CA GLY A 96 -1.89 -3.10 -7.43
C GLY A 96 -1.42 -1.98 -6.49
N ALA A 97 -2.03 -0.81 -6.63
CA ALA A 97 -1.75 0.35 -5.81
C ALA A 97 -3.03 1.09 -5.43
N LEU A 98 -3.11 1.55 -4.17
CA LEU A 98 -4.10 2.54 -3.76
C LEU A 98 -3.56 3.93 -4.09
N LEU A 99 -4.23 4.64 -5.00
CA LEU A 99 -3.92 6.03 -5.34
C LEU A 99 -4.68 6.97 -4.41
N VAL A 100 -4.03 7.44 -3.36
CA VAL A 100 -4.66 8.27 -2.32
C VAL A 100 -4.49 9.75 -2.64
N ILE A 101 -5.63 10.42 -2.78
CA ILE A 101 -5.71 11.84 -3.14
C ILE A 101 -6.54 12.57 -2.09
N ASP A 102 -6.01 13.69 -1.61
CA ASP A 102 -6.68 14.53 -0.62
C ASP A 102 -7.83 15.33 -1.27
N ALA A 103 -9.06 15.15 -0.78
CA ALA A 103 -10.24 15.86 -1.26
C ALA A 103 -10.17 17.38 -1.08
N THR A 104 -9.27 17.90 -0.24
CA THR A 104 -9.09 19.34 0.02
C THR A 104 -7.98 19.97 -0.81
N GLN A 105 -7.05 19.18 -1.35
CA GLN A 105 -5.87 19.67 -2.09
C GLN A 105 -5.87 19.25 -3.56
N GLY A 106 -6.58 18.18 -3.91
CA GLY A 106 -6.58 17.63 -5.26
C GLY A 106 -5.27 16.96 -5.65
N ILE A 107 -5.04 16.85 -6.96
CA ILE A 107 -3.87 16.15 -7.51
C ILE A 107 -2.61 17.01 -7.39
N GLN A 108 -1.54 16.42 -6.86
CA GLN A 108 -0.24 17.06 -6.70
C GLN A 108 0.80 16.43 -7.64
N ALA A 109 1.90 17.13 -7.90
CA ALA A 109 2.93 16.67 -8.85
C ALA A 109 3.52 15.29 -8.50
N GLN A 110 3.66 14.98 -7.20
CA GLN A 110 4.18 13.69 -6.73
C GLN A 110 3.19 12.55 -6.96
N THR A 111 1.88 12.82 -6.83
CA THR A 111 0.82 11.87 -7.17
C THR A 111 0.94 11.44 -8.63
N ILE A 112 1.21 12.38 -9.54
CA ILE A 112 1.37 12.12 -10.97
C ILE A 112 2.60 11.23 -11.23
N SER A 113 3.75 11.57 -10.65
CA SER A 113 4.99 10.78 -10.82
C SER A 113 4.82 9.34 -10.32
N ASN A 114 4.25 9.16 -9.14
CA ASN A 114 4.05 7.83 -8.55
C ASN A 114 3.00 7.02 -9.32
N LEU A 115 1.95 7.66 -9.84
CA LEU A 115 0.97 7.02 -10.70
C LEU A 115 1.61 6.48 -11.98
N PHE A 116 2.40 7.29 -12.69
CA PHE A 116 3.06 6.83 -13.91
C PHE A 116 4.01 5.67 -13.64
N MET A 117 4.77 5.70 -12.54
CA MET A 117 5.58 4.55 -12.13
C MET A 117 4.74 3.29 -11.89
N ALA A 118 3.59 3.42 -11.23
CA ALA A 118 2.70 2.27 -11.01
C ALA A 118 2.12 1.71 -12.32
N LEU A 119 1.75 2.59 -13.27
CA LEU A 119 1.27 2.21 -14.59
C LEU A 119 2.35 1.55 -15.45
N ASP A 120 3.58 2.05 -15.42
CA ASP A 120 4.72 1.44 -16.13
C ASP A 120 5.01 0.01 -15.65
N HIS A 121 4.70 -0.27 -14.38
CA HIS A 121 4.77 -1.60 -13.79
C HIS A 121 3.48 -2.43 -13.94
N ASN A 122 2.48 -1.95 -14.66
CA ASN A 122 1.18 -2.59 -14.90
C ASN A 122 0.42 -2.94 -13.61
N LEU A 123 0.53 -2.10 -12.57
CA LEU A 123 -0.26 -2.28 -11.35
C LEU A 123 -1.71 -1.90 -11.59
N GLU A 124 -2.63 -2.66 -11.01
CA GLU A 124 -4.04 -2.26 -10.92
C GLU A 124 -4.18 -1.06 -9.97
N ILE A 125 -4.74 0.05 -10.46
CA ILE A 125 -4.88 1.28 -9.67
C ILE A 125 -6.29 1.37 -9.09
N ILE A 126 -6.37 1.53 -7.77
CA ILE A 126 -7.62 1.82 -7.07
C ILE A 126 -7.58 3.28 -6.58
N PRO A 127 -8.33 4.20 -7.20
CA PRO A 127 -8.38 5.59 -6.76
C PRO A 127 -9.17 5.73 -5.45
N VAL A 128 -8.55 6.41 -4.48
CA VAL A 128 -9.13 6.70 -3.17
C VAL A 128 -9.10 8.20 -2.93
N LEU A 129 -10.28 8.79 -2.82
CA LEU A 129 -10.47 10.19 -2.45
C LEU A 129 -10.60 10.29 -0.92
N ASN A 130 -9.52 10.71 -0.26
CA ASN A 130 -9.39 10.74 1.19
C ASN A 130 -9.74 12.11 1.80
N LYS A 131 -9.87 12.16 3.13
CA LYS A 131 -10.21 13.36 3.93
C LYS A 131 -11.60 13.94 3.65
N MET A 132 -12.55 13.07 3.33
CA MET A 132 -13.97 13.45 3.15
C MET A 132 -14.63 14.01 4.41
N ASP A 133 -14.00 13.89 5.58
CA ASP A 133 -14.46 14.47 6.85
C ASP A 133 -14.16 15.98 6.98
N MET A 134 -13.33 16.54 6.09
CA MET A 134 -12.97 17.96 6.13
C MET A 134 -14.07 18.84 5.54
N ALA A 135 -14.41 19.94 6.22
CA ALA A 135 -15.47 20.86 5.79
C ALA A 135 -15.18 21.56 4.44
N ASN A 136 -13.91 21.69 4.08
CA ASN A 136 -13.44 22.27 2.82
C ASN A 136 -13.10 21.20 1.76
N ALA A 137 -13.57 19.97 1.91
CA ALA A 137 -13.41 18.95 0.88
C ALA A 137 -14.19 19.35 -0.40
N MET A 138 -13.57 19.11 -1.56
CA MET A 138 -14.09 19.45 -2.89
C MET A 138 -14.26 18.18 -3.73
N PRO A 139 -15.13 17.24 -3.32
CA PRO A 139 -15.13 15.89 -3.87
C PRO A 139 -15.46 15.83 -5.36
N GLU A 140 -16.39 16.68 -5.83
CA GLU A 140 -16.79 16.66 -7.23
C GLU A 140 -15.66 17.15 -8.15
N GLU A 141 -14.97 18.23 -7.78
CA GLU A 141 -13.85 18.76 -8.54
C GLU A 141 -12.67 17.79 -8.56
N VAL A 142 -12.31 17.23 -7.40
CA VAL A 142 -11.16 16.31 -7.32
C VAL A 142 -11.45 14.99 -8.03
N LYS A 143 -12.70 14.50 -8.02
CA LYS A 143 -13.09 13.34 -8.84
C LYS A 143 -12.92 13.60 -10.33
N ASP A 144 -13.29 14.80 -10.82
CA ASP A 144 -13.07 15.17 -12.22
C ASP A 144 -11.58 15.10 -12.56
N GLN A 145 -10.72 15.66 -11.71
CA GLN A 145 -9.26 15.59 -11.89
C GLN A 145 -8.75 14.14 -11.92
N ILE A 146 -9.27 13.25 -11.06
CA ILE A 146 -8.87 11.84 -11.01
C ILE A 146 -9.28 11.12 -12.30
N VAL A 147 -10.50 11.36 -12.78
CA VAL A 147 -10.98 10.78 -14.04
C VAL A 147 -10.13 11.25 -15.21
N ASP A 148 -9.81 12.54 -15.27
CA ASP A 148 -8.98 13.11 -16.32
C ASP A 148 -7.55 12.55 -16.31
N LEU A 149 -6.98 12.32 -15.12
CA LEU A 149 -5.62 11.80 -14.99
C LEU A 149 -5.52 10.30 -15.27
N THR A 150 -6.47 9.51 -14.75
CA THR A 150 -6.38 8.03 -14.74
C THR A 150 -7.21 7.38 -15.85
N GLY A 151 -8.18 8.08 -16.43
CA GLY A 151 -9.18 7.52 -17.34
C GLY A 151 -10.16 6.56 -16.68
N CYS A 152 -10.19 6.46 -15.34
CA CYS A 152 -11.12 5.59 -14.62
C CYS A 152 -12.56 6.11 -14.70
N ARG A 153 -13.54 5.28 -14.35
CA ARG A 153 -14.93 5.74 -14.22
C ARG A 153 -15.07 6.47 -12.89
N ARG A 154 -15.87 7.53 -12.85
CA ARG A 154 -16.13 8.31 -11.62
C ARG A 154 -16.63 7.44 -10.46
N GLU A 155 -17.42 6.42 -10.77
CA GLU A 155 -17.97 5.44 -9.84
C GLU A 155 -16.94 4.45 -9.28
N ASP A 156 -15.76 4.33 -9.90
CA ASP A 156 -14.67 3.49 -9.39
C ASP A 156 -13.83 4.23 -8.31
N ILE A 157 -14.08 5.53 -8.10
CA ILE A 157 -13.38 6.34 -7.09
C ILE A 157 -14.02 6.11 -5.73
N ILE A 158 -13.23 5.61 -4.78
CA ILE A 158 -13.70 5.34 -3.42
C ILE A 158 -13.56 6.60 -2.58
N GLU A 159 -14.68 7.13 -2.11
CA GLU A 159 -14.69 8.17 -1.08
C GLU A 159 -14.34 7.57 0.28
N ALA A 160 -13.34 8.16 0.94
CA ALA A 160 -12.84 7.68 2.20
C ALA A 160 -12.45 8.82 3.16
N SER A 161 -12.37 8.46 4.43
CA SER A 161 -11.72 9.27 5.45
C SER A 161 -10.94 8.35 6.36
N ALA A 162 -9.61 8.37 6.21
CA ALA A 162 -8.70 7.65 7.10
C ALA A 162 -8.86 8.08 8.57
N LYS A 163 -9.34 9.30 8.83
CA LYS A 163 -9.57 9.75 10.21
C LYS A 163 -10.78 9.06 10.84
N THR A 164 -11.90 8.98 10.11
CA THR A 164 -13.18 8.48 10.63
C THR A 164 -13.42 7.00 10.34
N GLY A 165 -12.67 6.40 9.42
CA GLY A 165 -12.87 5.03 8.93
C GLY A 165 -13.88 4.91 7.79
N MET A 166 -14.46 6.02 7.31
CA MET A 166 -15.34 6.01 6.14
C MET A 166 -14.61 5.41 4.93
N GLY A 167 -15.30 4.54 4.18
CA GLY A 167 -14.80 3.95 2.93
C GLY A 167 -13.78 2.81 3.09
N VAL A 168 -13.29 2.54 4.31
CA VAL A 168 -12.24 1.51 4.53
C VAL A 168 -12.73 0.10 4.19
N ASP A 169 -13.98 -0.24 4.52
CA ASP A 169 -14.59 -1.51 4.13
C ASP A 169 -14.64 -1.67 2.60
N GLU A 170 -15.00 -0.60 1.90
CA GLU A 170 -15.07 -0.59 0.43
C GLU A 170 -13.68 -0.72 -0.18
N ILE A 171 -12.65 -0.08 0.40
CA ILE A 171 -11.25 -0.24 -0.01
C ILE A 171 -10.82 -1.70 0.12
N LEU A 172 -11.09 -2.36 1.26
CA LEU A 172 -10.74 -3.77 1.47
C LEU A 172 -11.43 -4.69 0.45
N ASN A 173 -12.72 -4.46 0.20
CA ASN A 173 -13.47 -5.19 -0.82
C ASN A 173 -12.89 -4.96 -2.22
N ARG A 174 -12.51 -3.72 -2.55
CA ARG A 174 -11.95 -3.38 -3.86
C ARG A 174 -10.58 -4.00 -4.06
N ILE A 175 -9.74 -4.03 -3.03
CA ILE A 175 -8.44 -4.74 -3.04
C ILE A 175 -8.64 -6.21 -3.42
N VAL A 176 -9.61 -6.90 -2.80
CA VAL A 176 -9.86 -8.32 -3.07
C VAL A 176 -10.37 -8.55 -4.50
N THR A 177 -11.27 -7.69 -4.97
CA THR A 177 -12.02 -7.87 -6.22
C THR A 177 -11.30 -7.35 -7.47
N LYS A 178 -10.43 -6.34 -7.34
CA LYS A 178 -9.74 -5.71 -8.48
C LYS A 178 -8.28 -6.11 -8.60
N ILE A 179 -7.54 -6.11 -7.49
CA ILE A 179 -6.10 -6.43 -7.55
C ILE A 179 -5.95 -7.91 -7.90
N PRO A 180 -5.15 -8.26 -8.93
CA PRO A 180 -4.95 -9.65 -9.28
C PRO A 180 -4.09 -10.36 -8.21
N PRO A 181 -4.25 -11.69 -8.04
CA PRO A 181 -3.29 -12.45 -7.24
C PRO A 181 -1.90 -12.43 -7.88
N PRO A 182 -0.83 -12.59 -7.09
CA PRO A 182 0.51 -12.71 -7.65
C PRO A 182 0.60 -13.91 -8.60
N SER A 183 1.22 -13.68 -9.75
CA SER A 183 1.53 -14.72 -10.73
C SER A 183 2.79 -15.48 -10.35
N GLY A 184 2.83 -16.77 -10.65
CA GLY A 184 3.98 -17.61 -10.37
C GLY A 184 3.64 -19.09 -10.27
N SER A 185 4.66 -19.94 -10.33
CA SER A 185 4.54 -21.37 -10.09
C SER A 185 5.33 -21.77 -8.83
N PRO A 186 4.69 -22.38 -7.82
CA PRO A 186 5.39 -22.96 -6.66
C PRO A 186 6.37 -24.08 -7.02
N ASP A 187 6.19 -24.72 -8.18
CA ASP A 187 7.00 -25.85 -8.65
C ASP A 187 8.19 -25.40 -9.52
N ALA A 188 8.25 -24.12 -9.89
CA ALA A 188 9.38 -23.55 -10.62
C ALA A 188 10.58 -23.30 -9.69
N PRO A 189 11.79 -23.09 -10.25
CA PRO A 189 12.95 -22.68 -9.45
C PRO A 189 12.67 -21.43 -8.62
N LEU A 190 13.21 -21.38 -7.39
CA LEU A 190 13.04 -20.24 -6.50
C LEU A 190 13.53 -18.96 -7.18
N GLN A 191 12.62 -18.00 -7.30
CA GLN A 191 12.91 -16.63 -7.70
C GLN A 191 12.24 -15.70 -6.70
N ALA A 192 13.04 -14.85 -6.07
CA ALA A 192 12.58 -13.88 -5.11
C ALA A 192 13.17 -12.50 -5.40
N LEU A 193 12.31 -11.48 -5.34
CA LEU A 193 12.71 -10.08 -5.48
C LEU A 193 12.93 -9.50 -4.09
N ILE A 194 14.16 -9.11 -3.77
CA ILE A 194 14.49 -8.38 -2.53
C ILE A 194 14.15 -6.91 -2.76
N PHE A 195 13.21 -6.38 -1.99
CA PHE A 195 12.78 -4.99 -2.11
C PHE A 195 13.23 -4.12 -0.93
N ASP A 196 13.55 -4.71 0.22
CA ASP A 196 14.19 -4.00 1.34
C ASP A 196 15.11 -4.91 2.16
N SER A 197 15.97 -4.31 2.98
CA SER A 197 16.77 -4.99 3.98
C SER A 197 17.02 -4.10 5.20
N VAL A 198 17.10 -4.73 6.38
CA VAL A 198 17.42 -4.06 7.65
C VAL A 198 18.49 -4.83 8.39
N PHE A 199 19.37 -4.11 9.10
CA PHE A 199 20.37 -4.71 9.96
C PHE A 199 19.80 -4.89 11.37
N ASN A 200 19.83 -6.12 11.88
CA ASN A 200 19.50 -6.45 13.26
C ASN A 200 20.79 -6.86 14.01
N PRO A 201 21.12 -6.24 15.15
CA PRO A 201 22.36 -6.54 15.89
C PRO A 201 22.53 -8.00 16.32
N PHE A 202 21.43 -8.74 16.50
CA PHE A 202 21.46 -10.13 16.97
C PHE A 202 21.28 -11.14 15.83
N ARG A 203 20.54 -10.76 14.78
CA ARG A 203 20.15 -11.67 13.68
C ARG A 203 20.88 -11.39 12.36
N GLY A 204 21.69 -10.33 12.29
CA GLY A 204 22.37 -9.90 11.08
C GLY A 204 21.42 -9.19 10.11
N ILE A 205 21.69 -9.30 8.80
CA ILE A 205 20.87 -8.68 7.76
C ILE A 205 19.58 -9.48 7.59
N ILE A 206 18.45 -8.80 7.75
CA ILE A 206 17.11 -9.32 7.46
C ILE A 206 16.69 -8.73 6.12
N ALA A 207 16.49 -9.58 5.12
CA ALA A 207 16.00 -9.18 3.81
C ALA A 207 14.49 -9.41 3.70
N TYR A 208 13.78 -8.40 3.20
CA TYR A 208 12.37 -8.50 2.82
C TYR A 208 12.28 -8.80 1.32
N PHE A 209 11.51 -9.82 0.98
CA PHE A 209 11.42 -10.29 -0.40
C PHE A 209 10.02 -10.74 -0.79
N LYS A 210 9.71 -10.62 -2.08
CA LYS A 210 8.54 -11.21 -2.73
C LYS A 210 8.95 -12.49 -3.42
N ILE A 211 8.27 -13.59 -3.15
CA ILE A 211 8.44 -14.83 -3.93
C ILE A 211 7.66 -14.67 -5.25
N VAL A 212 8.38 -14.75 -6.37
CA VAL A 212 7.80 -14.75 -7.73
C VAL A 212 7.57 -16.18 -8.19
N ASN A 213 8.55 -17.06 -7.99
CA ASN A 213 8.46 -18.48 -8.33
C ASN A 213 9.10 -19.34 -7.25
N GLY A 214 8.67 -20.60 -7.21
CA GLY A 214 9.17 -21.60 -6.28
C GLY A 214 8.67 -21.41 -4.85
N SER A 215 9.39 -22.03 -3.92
CA SER A 215 9.17 -21.89 -2.48
C SER A 215 10.51 -21.92 -1.75
N VAL A 216 10.55 -21.33 -0.56
CA VAL A 216 11.72 -21.33 0.32
C VAL A 216 11.30 -21.78 1.71
N ARG A 217 12.11 -22.61 2.34
CA ARG A 217 11.90 -23.16 3.68
C ARG A 217 13.14 -22.99 4.54
N THR A 218 12.94 -23.07 5.84
CA THR A 218 14.04 -23.06 6.81
C THR A 218 15.03 -24.18 6.51
N GLY A 219 16.30 -23.83 6.33
CA GLY A 219 17.38 -24.78 6.01
C GLY A 219 17.76 -24.83 4.54
N ASP A 220 16.99 -24.21 3.64
CA ASP A 220 17.33 -24.14 2.22
C ASP A 220 18.59 -23.30 2.00
N ARG A 221 19.43 -23.74 1.05
CA ARG A 221 20.59 -22.96 0.60
C ARG A 221 20.15 -22.07 -0.57
N VAL A 222 20.17 -20.76 -0.34
CA VAL A 222 19.82 -19.76 -1.36
C VAL A 222 21.07 -19.24 -2.06
N LYS A 223 20.89 -18.80 -3.31
CA LYS A 223 21.90 -18.10 -4.10
C LYS A 223 21.33 -16.76 -4.53
N PHE A 224 22.11 -15.71 -4.32
CA PHE A 224 21.81 -14.35 -4.75
C PHE A 224 22.34 -14.11 -6.16
#